data_AF-A0A497NUW2-F1
#
_entry.id   AF-A0A497NUW2-F1
#
_cell.length_a   1.000
_cell.length_b   1.000
_cell.length_c   1.000
_cell.angle_alpha   90.00
_cell.angle_beta   90.00
_cell.angle_gamma   90.00
#
_symmetry.space_group_name_H-M   'P 1'
#
loop_
_entity.id
_entity.type
_entity.pdbx_description
1 polymer ?
#
loop_
_entity_poly.entity_id
_entity_poly.type
_entity_poly.pdbx_seq_one_letter_code
_entity_poly.pdbx_strand_id
1 'polypeptide(L)'
;MRSGFELGNTVYKFVEDVTLLETDKCIVKVFKDSLVLPLTFGNVQGYFIHGKGRLVVDTIIETRKGAFGKPTDKELKEPFIAIGDVGEIKEKTAEAEPSSLTVLGYGDVKALREKAEEICREVLRKTTFRRDFEKEGKRVFYFLTEGDSYDVLVSKENGKLVYVSKGKVFVFSDKKSLFTGFGEIVVSKGDKTVIVANGNVFVEKGAT
;
A
#
# COMPACT_ATOMS: atom_id res chain seq x y z
N MET A 1 17.45 22.29 -3.54
CA MET A 1 16.08 22.51 -4.07
C MET A 1 15.26 21.26 -3.79
N ARG A 2 14.18 21.34 -3.00
CA ARG A 2 13.22 20.23 -2.87
C ARG A 2 12.43 20.20 -4.17
N SER A 3 12.72 19.28 -5.09
CA SER A 3 11.87 19.09 -6.27
C SER A 3 10.44 18.77 -5.79
N GLY A 4 9.42 19.47 -6.29
CA GLY A 4 8.03 19.11 -6.02
C GLY A 4 7.69 17.77 -6.66
N PHE A 5 6.53 17.21 -6.31
CA PHE A 5 5.91 16.19 -7.17
C PHE A 5 5.03 16.90 -8.20
N GLU A 6 4.76 16.27 -9.33
CA GLU A 6 3.82 16.77 -10.33
C GLU A 6 2.87 15.65 -10.77
N LEU A 7 1.60 16.00 -10.98
CA LEU A 7 0.60 15.11 -11.54
C LEU A 7 0.46 15.34 -13.06
N GLY A 8 0.17 14.26 -13.79
CA GLY A 8 -0.15 14.31 -15.21
C GLY A 8 -1.40 15.14 -15.51
N ASN A 9 -1.57 15.51 -16.79
CA ASN A 9 -2.77 16.20 -17.29
C ASN A 9 -3.79 15.22 -17.90
N THR A 10 -3.33 14.07 -18.36
CA THR A 10 -4.18 13.05 -18.97
C THR A 10 -4.58 12.03 -17.91
N VAL A 11 -5.89 11.78 -17.82
CA VAL A 11 -6.45 10.73 -16.97
C VAL A 11 -6.54 9.45 -17.77
N TYR A 12 -6.10 8.35 -17.18
CA TYR A 12 -6.21 7.03 -17.77
C TYR A 12 -7.18 6.19 -16.94
N LYS A 13 -7.58 5.06 -17.49
CA LYS A 13 -8.33 4.03 -16.77
C LYS A 13 -7.80 2.64 -17.09
N PHE A 14 -7.92 1.74 -16.13
CA PHE A 14 -7.58 0.33 -16.34
C PHE A 14 -8.56 -0.31 -17.34
N VAL A 15 -8.02 -0.98 -18.36
CA VAL A 15 -8.84 -1.65 -19.40
C VAL A 15 -9.30 -3.05 -18.98
N GLU A 16 -8.64 -3.61 -17.97
CA GLU A 16 -8.91 -4.92 -17.38
C GLU A 16 -8.58 -4.90 -15.87
N ASP A 17 -8.86 -6.00 -15.20
CA ASP A 17 -8.44 -6.22 -13.82
C ASP A 17 -6.93 -6.40 -13.72
N VAL A 18 -6.26 -5.67 -12.82
CA VAL A 18 -4.81 -5.69 -12.68
C VAL A 18 -4.40 -5.97 -11.24
N THR A 19 -3.53 -6.97 -11.06
CA THR A 19 -2.80 -7.18 -9.81
C THR A 19 -1.56 -6.30 -9.81
N LEU A 20 -1.51 -5.30 -8.92
CA LEU A 20 -0.39 -4.37 -8.76
C LEU A 20 0.72 -4.90 -7.84
N LEU A 21 0.40 -5.87 -7.01
CA LEU A 21 1.34 -6.57 -6.14
C LEU A 21 0.76 -7.93 -5.77
N GLU A 22 1.56 -8.97 -5.89
CA GLU A 22 1.26 -10.31 -5.43
C GLU A 22 2.49 -10.89 -4.75
N THR A 23 2.33 -11.28 -3.49
CA THR A 23 3.29 -12.04 -2.70
C THR A 23 2.54 -13.10 -1.90
N ASP A 24 3.28 -13.98 -1.22
CA ASP A 24 2.72 -14.93 -0.25
C ASP A 24 1.91 -14.27 0.88
N LYS A 25 2.24 -13.01 1.22
CA LYS A 25 1.62 -12.23 2.29
C LYS A 25 0.67 -11.14 1.83
N CYS A 26 0.60 -10.82 0.54
CA CYS A 26 -0.13 -9.63 0.10
C CYS A 26 -0.64 -9.73 -1.33
N ILE A 27 -1.86 -9.25 -1.55
CA ILE A 27 -2.41 -8.98 -2.88
C ILE A 27 -2.96 -7.54 -2.90
N VAL A 28 -2.52 -6.75 -3.86
CA VAL A 28 -3.13 -5.46 -4.21
C VAL A 28 -3.69 -5.59 -5.61
N LYS A 29 -5.01 -5.57 -5.75
CA LYS A 29 -5.70 -5.67 -7.03
C LYS A 29 -6.53 -4.42 -7.28
N VAL A 30 -6.52 -3.94 -8.52
CA VAL A 30 -7.38 -2.88 -9.02
C VAL A 30 -8.26 -3.46 -10.10
N PHE A 31 -9.53 -3.08 -10.10
CA PHE A 31 -10.49 -3.56 -11.07
C PHE A 31 -10.60 -2.61 -12.26
N LYS A 32 -11.06 -3.17 -13.36
CA LYS A 32 -11.35 -2.45 -14.60
C LYS A 32 -12.14 -1.15 -14.33
N ASP A 33 -11.90 -0.15 -15.18
CA ASP A 33 -12.50 1.18 -15.17
C ASP A 33 -12.09 2.08 -13.99
N SER A 34 -11.19 1.63 -13.12
CA SER A 34 -10.56 2.51 -12.12
C SER A 34 -9.66 3.55 -12.80
N LEU A 35 -9.76 4.79 -12.36
CA LEU A 35 -9.00 5.93 -12.89
C LEU A 35 -7.57 5.96 -12.35
N VAL A 36 -6.66 6.45 -13.19
CA VAL A 36 -5.23 6.52 -12.95
C VAL A 36 -4.71 7.86 -13.41
N LEU A 37 -3.94 8.54 -12.55
CA LEU A 37 -3.25 9.78 -12.88
C LEU A 37 -1.75 9.63 -12.59
N PRO A 38 -0.87 9.78 -13.58
CA PRO A 38 0.57 9.67 -13.37
C PRO A 38 1.09 10.66 -12.35
N LEU A 39 1.96 10.20 -11.46
CA LEU A 39 2.67 10.98 -10.45
C LEU A 39 4.17 10.96 -10.78
N THR A 40 4.77 12.14 -10.89
CA THR A 40 6.15 12.30 -11.32
C THR A 40 7.01 13.04 -10.29
N PHE A 41 8.29 12.69 -10.28
CA PHE A 41 9.36 13.40 -9.56
C PHE A 41 10.51 13.71 -10.54
N GLY A 42 10.17 14.25 -11.71
CA GLY A 42 11.05 14.40 -12.88
C GLY A 42 10.73 13.38 -13.98
N ASN A 43 10.45 12.14 -13.59
CA ASN A 43 9.88 11.07 -14.42
C ASN A 43 8.71 10.40 -13.68
N VAL A 44 7.91 9.60 -14.39
CA VAL A 44 6.80 8.84 -13.79
C VAL A 44 7.37 7.81 -12.82
N GLN A 45 7.07 7.98 -11.54
CA GLN A 45 7.52 7.08 -10.46
C GLN A 45 6.36 6.54 -9.63
N GLY A 46 5.13 6.91 -9.98
CA GLY A 46 3.95 6.47 -9.27
C GLY A 46 2.68 6.90 -9.97
N TYR A 47 1.56 6.57 -9.33
CA TYR A 47 0.23 6.86 -9.80
C TYR A 47 -0.68 7.17 -8.62
N PHE A 48 -1.54 8.16 -8.81
CA PHE A 48 -2.77 8.27 -8.04
C PHE A 48 -3.82 7.39 -8.70
N ILE A 49 -4.55 6.61 -7.91
CA ILE A 49 -5.54 5.63 -8.39
C ILE A 49 -6.84 5.82 -7.61
N HIS A 50 -7.97 5.85 -8.31
CA HIS A 50 -9.29 5.85 -7.69
C HIS A 50 -10.24 4.97 -8.49
N GLY A 51 -10.90 4.05 -7.82
CA GLY A 51 -11.92 3.17 -8.36
C GLY A 51 -12.09 1.98 -7.44
N LYS A 52 -12.55 0.84 -7.99
CA LYS A 52 -12.72 -0.37 -7.21
C LYS A 52 -11.43 -1.20 -7.17
N GLY A 53 -11.14 -1.79 -6.03
CA GLY A 53 -10.03 -2.72 -5.89
C GLY A 53 -10.16 -3.58 -4.64
N ARG A 54 -9.09 -4.31 -4.34
CA ARG A 54 -9.00 -5.15 -3.16
C ARG A 54 -7.57 -5.15 -2.61
N LEU A 55 -7.45 -4.99 -1.30
CA LEU A 55 -6.23 -5.19 -0.55
C LEU A 55 -6.42 -6.40 0.36
N VAL A 56 -5.59 -7.42 0.14
CA VAL A 56 -5.50 -8.57 1.04
C VAL A 56 -4.10 -8.59 1.63
N VAL A 57 -3.99 -8.63 2.95
CA VAL A 57 -2.71 -8.79 3.66
C VAL A 57 -2.86 -9.91 4.68
N ASP A 58 -2.05 -10.95 4.56
CA ASP A 58 -1.93 -11.98 5.58
C ASP A 58 -1.19 -11.41 6.78
N THR A 59 -1.96 -10.82 7.70
CA THR A 59 -1.49 -10.28 8.96
C THR A 59 -1.41 -11.32 10.08
N ILE A 60 -1.42 -12.61 9.74
CA ILE A 60 -1.27 -13.71 10.69
C ILE A 60 0.22 -13.98 10.97
N ILE A 61 0.55 -14.11 12.25
CA ILE A 61 1.85 -14.55 12.75
C ILE A 61 1.69 -15.92 13.39
N GLU A 62 2.31 -16.93 12.77
CA GLU A 62 2.36 -18.29 13.29
C GLU A 62 3.27 -18.38 14.52
N THR A 63 2.79 -19.09 15.55
CA THR A 63 3.51 -19.37 16.81
C THR A 63 3.31 -20.85 17.19
N ARG A 64 4.00 -21.35 18.22
CA ARG A 64 3.84 -22.76 18.61
C ARG A 64 2.52 -23.04 19.33
N LYS A 65 1.91 -22.02 19.94
CA LYS A 65 0.63 -22.14 20.65
C LYS A 65 -0.57 -21.82 19.77
N GLY A 66 -0.36 -21.63 18.47
CA GLY A 66 -1.37 -21.26 17.49
C GLY A 66 -0.95 -20.03 16.70
N ALA A 67 -1.94 -19.28 16.21
CA ALA A 67 -1.72 -18.13 15.36
C ALA A 67 -2.16 -16.83 16.06
N PHE A 68 -1.42 -15.75 15.83
CA PHE A 68 -1.79 -14.41 16.26
C PHE A 68 -2.23 -13.55 15.07
N GLY A 69 -3.33 -12.81 15.23
CA GLY A 69 -3.84 -11.89 14.22
C GLY A 69 -5.01 -12.45 13.42
N LYS A 70 -5.50 -11.61 12.50
CA LYS A 70 -6.52 -11.95 11.50
C LYS A 70 -6.05 -11.36 10.18
N PRO A 71 -6.34 -11.98 9.04
CA PRO A 71 -5.99 -11.40 7.75
C PRO A 71 -6.74 -10.08 7.57
N THR A 72 -6.11 -9.15 6.87
CA THR A 72 -6.76 -7.94 6.39
C THR A 72 -7.31 -8.21 5.00
N ASP A 73 -8.60 -7.97 4.81
CA ASP A 73 -9.26 -8.05 3.51
C ASP A 73 -10.17 -6.84 3.37
N LYS A 74 -9.82 -5.94 2.44
CA LYS A 74 -10.48 -4.65 2.27
C LYS A 74 -10.84 -4.46 0.81
N GLU A 75 -12.08 -4.06 0.58
CA GLU A 75 -12.47 -3.44 -0.69
C GLU A 75 -11.88 -2.03 -0.73
N LEU A 76 -11.20 -1.69 -1.82
CA LEU A 76 -10.71 -0.35 -2.07
C LEU A 76 -11.79 0.41 -2.84
N LYS A 77 -12.25 1.52 -2.26
CA LYS A 77 -13.21 2.47 -2.86
C LYS A 77 -12.64 3.88 -2.86
N GLU A 78 -11.95 4.22 -1.78
CA GLU A 78 -11.24 5.49 -1.66
C GLU A 78 -9.99 5.54 -2.54
N PRO A 79 -9.54 6.74 -2.95
CA PRO A 79 -8.31 6.89 -3.68
C PRO A 79 -7.08 6.43 -2.91
N PHE A 80 -6.06 5.99 -3.63
CA PHE A 80 -4.77 5.62 -3.06
C PHE A 80 -3.62 6.00 -3.99
N ILE A 81 -2.40 6.05 -3.43
CA ILE A 81 -1.19 6.35 -4.18
C ILE A 81 -0.32 5.10 -4.25
N ALA A 82 0.18 4.75 -5.43
CA ALA A 82 1.18 3.72 -5.65
C ALA A 82 2.49 4.36 -6.16
N ILE A 83 3.64 4.07 -5.54
CA ILE A 83 4.95 4.64 -5.90
C ILE A 83 6.00 3.52 -5.98
N GLY A 84 6.92 3.62 -6.93
CA GLY A 84 8.06 2.72 -7.09
C GLY A 84 8.01 1.96 -8.41
N ASP A 85 8.35 0.67 -8.36
CA ASP A 85 8.30 -0.21 -9.53
C ASP A 85 6.85 -0.54 -9.92
N VAL A 86 6.18 0.41 -10.59
CA VAL A 86 4.78 0.30 -11.04
C VAL A 86 4.66 0.56 -12.55
N GLY A 87 5.73 0.27 -13.29
CA GLY A 87 5.82 0.52 -14.74
C GLY A 87 4.72 -0.17 -15.55
N GLU A 88 4.31 -1.36 -15.11
CA GLU A 88 3.26 -2.17 -15.74
C GLU A 88 1.88 -1.49 -15.80
N ILE A 89 1.63 -0.48 -14.96
CA ILE A 89 0.34 0.24 -14.96
C ILE A 89 0.10 0.92 -16.31
N LYS A 90 1.15 1.51 -16.93
CA LYS A 90 1.00 2.24 -18.18
C LYS A 90 0.47 1.35 -19.31
N GLU A 91 0.97 0.14 -19.41
CA GLU A 91 0.62 -0.82 -20.47
C GLU A 91 -0.80 -1.37 -20.32
N LYS A 92 -1.35 -1.34 -19.11
CA LYS A 92 -2.68 -1.88 -18.77
C LYS A 92 -3.75 -0.79 -18.67
N THR A 93 -3.46 0.40 -19.19
CA THR A 93 -4.36 1.56 -19.14
C THR A 93 -4.58 2.19 -20.51
N ALA A 94 -5.75 2.82 -20.68
CA ALA A 94 -6.09 3.65 -21.84
C ALA A 94 -6.60 5.01 -21.35
N GLU A 95 -6.60 6.02 -22.21
CA GLU A 95 -7.15 7.34 -21.85
C GLU A 95 -8.61 7.22 -21.40
N ALA A 96 -8.95 7.94 -20.34
CA ALA A 96 -10.28 7.88 -19.76
C ALA A 96 -11.24 8.79 -20.54
N GLU A 97 -12.35 8.21 -20.99
CA GLU A 97 -13.48 8.98 -21.52
C GLU A 97 -14.06 9.89 -20.42
N PRO A 98 -14.59 11.09 -20.74
CA PRO A 98 -15.16 12.00 -19.76
C PRO A 98 -16.24 11.40 -18.85
N SER A 99 -17.03 10.45 -19.37
CA SER A 99 -18.04 9.73 -18.58
C SER A 99 -17.44 8.92 -17.42
N SER A 100 -16.20 8.44 -17.55
CA SER A 100 -15.51 7.66 -16.51
C SER A 100 -15.26 8.48 -15.25
N LEU A 101 -15.04 9.80 -15.39
CA LEU A 101 -14.88 10.74 -14.27
C LEU A 101 -16.17 10.85 -13.47
N THR A 102 -17.30 11.00 -14.17
CA THR A 102 -18.61 11.20 -13.54
C THR A 102 -19.06 10.00 -12.72
N VAL A 103 -18.71 8.77 -13.14
CA VAL A 103 -19.01 7.54 -12.39
C VAL A 103 -18.38 7.53 -11.00
N LEU A 104 -17.21 8.17 -10.85
CA LEU A 104 -16.51 8.30 -9.57
C LEU A 104 -16.75 9.65 -8.87
N GLY A 105 -17.75 10.40 -9.32
CA GLY A 105 -18.17 11.66 -8.69
C GLY A 105 -17.33 12.88 -9.07
N TYR A 106 -16.50 12.80 -10.12
CA TYR A 106 -15.75 13.94 -10.62
C TYR A 106 -16.47 14.61 -11.79
N GLY A 107 -16.62 15.93 -11.72
CA GLY A 107 -17.22 16.71 -12.82
C GLY A 107 -16.31 16.80 -14.05
N ASP A 108 -15.00 16.87 -13.84
CA ASP A 108 -13.99 16.96 -14.90
C ASP A 108 -12.60 16.49 -14.41
N VAL A 109 -11.62 16.54 -15.31
CA VAL A 109 -10.22 16.21 -15.02
C VAL A 109 -9.63 17.13 -13.95
N LYS A 110 -10.05 18.40 -13.92
CA LYS A 110 -9.54 19.39 -12.97
C LYS A 110 -9.94 19.02 -11.54
N ALA A 111 -11.19 18.64 -11.31
CA ALA A 111 -11.70 18.20 -10.01
C ALA A 111 -10.97 16.94 -9.50
N LEU A 112 -10.73 15.95 -10.38
CA LEU A 112 -9.92 14.77 -10.03
C LEU A 112 -8.50 15.18 -9.63
N ARG A 113 -7.88 16.06 -10.42
CA ARG A 113 -6.50 16.51 -10.19
C ARG A 113 -6.39 17.29 -8.89
N GLU A 114 -7.30 18.21 -8.60
CA GLU A 114 -7.32 18.96 -7.32
C GLU A 114 -7.40 18.00 -6.13
N LYS A 115 -8.25 16.96 -6.21
CA LYS A 115 -8.34 15.93 -5.16
C LYS A 115 -7.06 15.11 -5.03
N ALA A 116 -6.47 14.71 -6.15
CA ALA A 116 -5.21 13.98 -6.17
C ALA A 116 -4.05 14.84 -5.60
N GLU A 117 -3.99 16.12 -5.94
CA GLU A 117 -2.98 17.05 -5.42
C GLU A 117 -3.11 17.26 -3.92
N GLU A 118 -4.32 17.35 -3.38
CA GLU A 118 -4.59 17.42 -1.94
C GLU A 118 -4.01 16.19 -1.22
N ILE A 119 -4.40 15.00 -1.65
CA ILE A 119 -3.98 13.73 -1.04
C ILE A 119 -2.46 13.55 -1.17
N CYS A 120 -1.91 13.78 -2.37
CA CYS A 120 -0.46 13.70 -2.59
C CYS A 120 0.30 14.71 -1.74
N ARG A 121 -0.18 15.96 -1.59
CA ARG A 121 0.45 16.95 -0.71
C ARG A 121 0.46 16.48 0.73
N GLU A 122 -0.65 15.93 1.22
CA GLU A 122 -0.73 15.45 2.59
C GLU A 122 0.25 14.31 2.86
N VAL A 123 0.20 13.27 2.03
CA VAL A 123 1.02 12.06 2.19
C VAL A 123 2.51 12.35 2.00
N LEU A 124 2.85 13.13 0.97
CA LEU A 124 4.25 13.37 0.57
C LEU A 124 4.92 14.48 1.37
N ARG A 125 4.17 15.39 2.02
CA ARG A 125 4.75 16.39 2.94
C ARG A 125 5.13 15.79 4.28
N LYS A 126 4.31 14.87 4.81
CA LYS A 126 4.52 14.22 6.11
C LYS A 126 5.70 13.25 6.10
N THR A 127 6.29 12.98 4.94
CA THR A 127 7.27 11.92 4.75
C THR A 127 8.64 12.48 4.38
N THR A 128 9.62 12.25 5.26
CA THR A 128 11.06 12.46 4.97
C THR A 128 11.56 11.34 4.06
N PHE A 129 11.08 11.31 2.82
CA PHE A 129 11.51 10.32 1.83
C PHE A 129 12.92 10.62 1.31
N ARG A 130 13.84 9.65 1.44
CA ARG A 130 14.86 9.47 0.41
C ARG A 130 14.15 8.91 -0.83
N ARG A 131 14.11 9.71 -1.89
CA ARG A 131 13.35 9.46 -3.14
C ARG A 131 14.05 8.47 -4.07
N ASP A 132 14.70 7.46 -3.51
CA ASP A 132 15.29 6.37 -4.30
C ASP A 132 14.21 5.29 -4.51
N PHE A 133 13.09 5.65 -5.13
CA PHE A 133 11.98 4.72 -5.39
C PHE A 133 12.29 3.72 -6.53
N GLU A 134 13.25 4.07 -7.38
CA GLU A 134 13.71 3.22 -8.48
C GLU A 134 14.70 2.12 -8.04
N LYS A 135 15.24 2.22 -6.82
CA LYS A 135 16.20 1.23 -6.32
C LYS A 135 15.46 0.07 -5.64
N GLU A 136 15.90 -1.16 -5.94
CA GLU A 136 15.54 -2.40 -5.23
C GLU A 136 14.11 -2.94 -5.43
N GLY A 137 13.45 -2.66 -6.57
CA GLY A 137 12.11 -3.18 -6.85
C GLY A 137 11.08 -2.80 -5.78
N LYS A 138 11.29 -1.66 -5.12
CA LYS A 138 10.48 -1.21 -3.99
C LYS A 138 9.14 -0.69 -4.50
N ARG A 139 8.06 -1.11 -3.85
CA ARG A 139 6.70 -0.59 -4.09
C ARG A 139 6.15 -0.03 -2.78
N VAL A 140 5.51 1.13 -2.82
CA VAL A 140 4.87 1.78 -1.68
C VAL A 140 3.45 2.13 -2.06
N PHE A 141 2.50 1.75 -1.22
CA PHE A 141 1.09 2.09 -1.37
C PHE A 141 0.59 2.87 -0.16
N TYR A 142 -0.19 3.91 -0.43
CA TYR A 142 -0.88 4.74 0.56
C TYR A 142 -2.37 4.66 0.33
N PHE A 143 -3.05 3.83 1.10
CA PHE A 143 -4.50 3.65 0.99
C PHE A 143 -5.19 4.65 1.89
N LEU A 144 -5.98 5.56 1.30
CA LEU A 144 -6.89 6.38 2.11
C LEU A 144 -7.94 5.46 2.73
N THR A 145 -8.26 5.73 3.99
CA THR A 145 -9.29 5.00 4.74
C THR A 145 -10.37 5.98 5.18
N GLU A 146 -11.55 5.45 5.50
CA GLU A 146 -12.62 6.24 6.10
C GLU A 146 -12.13 6.98 7.35
N GLY A 147 -12.32 8.31 7.38
CA GLY A 147 -11.89 9.17 8.49
C GLY A 147 -10.48 9.78 8.33
N ASP A 148 -10.03 10.02 7.10
CA ASP A 148 -8.79 10.76 6.76
C ASP A 148 -7.51 10.18 7.37
N SER A 149 -7.48 8.85 7.55
CA SER A 149 -6.26 8.13 7.94
C SER A 149 -5.75 7.28 6.78
N TYR A 150 -4.49 6.83 6.86
CA TYR A 150 -3.87 6.06 5.79
C TYR A 150 -3.38 4.72 6.31
N ASP A 151 -3.65 3.67 5.54
CA ASP A 151 -2.85 2.47 5.63
C ASP A 151 -1.66 2.58 4.70
N VAL A 152 -0.50 2.09 5.14
CA VAL A 152 0.73 2.13 4.36
C VAL A 152 1.23 0.72 4.14
N LEU A 153 1.47 0.36 2.89
CA LEU A 153 2.08 -0.89 2.51
C LEU A 153 3.40 -0.62 1.81
N VAL A 154 4.46 -1.30 2.23
CA VAL A 154 5.78 -1.26 1.59
C VAL A 154 6.18 -2.68 1.24
N SER A 155 6.52 -2.91 -0.02
CA SER A 155 7.08 -4.16 -0.50
C SER A 155 8.46 -3.94 -1.09
N LYS A 156 9.32 -4.95 -0.98
CA LYS A 156 10.62 -5.05 -1.66
C LYS A 156 10.70 -6.37 -2.42
N GLU A 157 11.50 -6.39 -3.47
CA GLU A 157 11.74 -7.57 -4.31
C GLU A 157 12.21 -8.81 -3.53
N ASN A 158 12.95 -8.63 -2.43
CA ASN A 158 13.41 -9.72 -1.57
C ASN A 158 12.34 -10.30 -0.62
N GLY A 159 11.06 -10.08 -0.91
CA GLY A 159 9.93 -10.61 -0.12
C GLY A 159 9.73 -9.91 1.23
N LYS A 160 10.40 -8.78 1.49
CA LYS A 160 10.13 -7.97 2.69
C LYS A 160 8.86 -7.14 2.50
N LEU A 161 7.94 -7.29 3.44
CA LEU A 161 6.68 -6.55 3.46
C LEU A 161 6.55 -5.79 4.79
N VAL A 162 6.11 -4.54 4.74
CA VAL A 162 5.67 -3.79 5.91
C VAL A 162 4.26 -3.29 5.65
N TYR A 163 3.35 -3.53 6.60
CA TYR A 163 1.99 -3.03 6.53
C TYR A 163 1.64 -2.29 7.83
N VAL A 164 1.19 -1.05 7.68
CA VAL A 164 0.78 -0.17 8.78
C VAL A 164 -0.70 0.13 8.62
N SER A 165 -1.50 -0.15 9.65
CA SER A 165 -2.94 0.11 9.65
C SER A 165 -3.43 0.39 11.07
N LYS A 166 -4.12 1.51 11.28
CA LYS A 166 -4.75 1.89 12.57
C LYS A 166 -3.82 1.75 13.79
N GLY A 167 -2.60 2.27 13.68
CA GLY A 167 -1.59 2.22 14.77
C GLY A 167 -0.94 0.85 14.98
N LYS A 168 -1.24 -0.14 14.12
CA LYS A 168 -0.59 -1.45 14.10
C LYS A 168 0.45 -1.49 12.99
N VAL A 169 1.59 -2.11 13.26
CA VAL A 169 2.65 -2.34 12.27
C VAL A 169 2.93 -3.83 12.19
N PHE A 170 2.89 -4.35 10.97
CA PHE A 170 3.25 -5.71 10.63
C PHE A 170 4.49 -5.67 9.73
N VAL A 171 5.46 -6.51 10.02
CA VAL A 171 6.68 -6.66 9.21
C VAL A 171 6.85 -8.15 8.92
N PHE A 172 6.98 -8.49 7.65
CA PHE A 172 7.23 -9.86 7.20
C PHE A 172 8.52 -9.89 6.38
N SER A 173 9.31 -10.92 6.60
CA SER A 173 10.46 -11.25 5.76
C SER A 173 10.77 -12.73 5.91
N ASP A 174 10.77 -13.53 4.85
CA ASP A 174 11.11 -14.96 4.86
C ASP A 174 10.79 -15.68 6.20
N LYS A 175 11.77 -15.92 7.08
CA LYS A 175 11.58 -16.62 8.37
C LYS A 175 11.37 -15.70 9.58
N LYS A 176 10.98 -14.45 9.39
CA LYS A 176 10.77 -13.47 10.46
C LYS A 176 9.46 -12.73 10.26
N SER A 177 8.74 -12.57 11.35
CA SER A 177 7.59 -11.68 11.41
C SER A 177 7.63 -10.86 12.68
N LEU A 178 7.13 -9.64 12.58
CA LEU A 178 6.97 -8.73 13.71
C LEU A 178 5.60 -8.09 13.62
N PHE A 179 4.94 -8.01 14.75
CA PHE A 179 3.78 -7.19 14.98
C PHE A 179 4.05 -6.24 16.14
N THR A 180 3.61 -5.01 16.02
CA THR A 180 3.46 -4.09 17.14
C THR A 180 2.12 -3.38 17.05
N GLY A 181 1.43 -3.28 18.18
CA GLY A 181 0.18 -2.56 18.36
C GLY A 181 0.06 -2.02 19.78
N PHE A 182 -1.12 -1.51 20.15
CA PHE A 182 -1.37 -0.90 21.46
C PHE A 182 -1.11 -1.89 22.62
N GLY A 183 0.09 -1.82 23.21
CA GLY A 183 0.49 -2.65 24.36
C GLY A 183 0.93 -4.07 23.99
N GLU A 184 1.05 -4.39 22.71
CA GLU A 184 1.38 -5.73 22.23
C GLU A 184 2.54 -5.70 21.23
N ILE A 185 3.49 -6.62 21.40
CA ILE A 185 4.59 -6.87 20.48
C ILE A 185 4.70 -8.38 20.30
N VAL A 186 4.70 -8.84 19.05
CA VAL A 186 4.97 -10.23 18.71
C VAL A 186 6.16 -10.24 17.76
N VAL A 187 7.19 -11.01 18.07
CA VAL A 187 8.35 -11.22 17.20
C VAL A 187 8.53 -12.72 17.03
N SER A 188 8.48 -13.19 15.79
CA SER A 188 8.77 -14.58 15.44
C SER A 188 9.99 -14.64 14.52
N LYS A 189 10.88 -15.59 14.78
CA LYS A 189 12.03 -15.90 13.94
C LYS A 189 12.26 -17.41 13.93
N GLY A 190 11.90 -18.06 12.83
CA GLY A 190 11.98 -19.52 12.70
C GLY A 190 11.13 -20.21 13.77
N ASP A 191 11.77 -20.89 14.70
CA ASP A 191 11.15 -21.67 15.78
C ASP A 191 11.00 -20.90 17.10
N LYS A 192 11.43 -19.64 17.14
CA LYS A 192 11.44 -18.79 18.34
C LYS A 192 10.43 -17.67 18.23
N THR A 193 9.67 -17.47 19.30
CA THR A 193 8.67 -16.41 19.38
C THR A 193 8.82 -15.67 20.69
N VAL A 194 8.73 -14.34 20.65
CA VAL A 194 8.63 -13.48 21.83
C VAL A 194 7.32 -12.70 21.73
N ILE A 195 6.51 -12.78 22.77
CA ILE A 195 5.24 -12.06 22.88
C ILE A 195 5.31 -11.19 24.12
N VAL A 196 5.16 -9.88 23.94
CA VAL A 196 4.94 -8.93 25.03
C VAL A 196 3.48 -8.49 24.92
N ALA A 197 2.67 -8.77 25.93
CA ALA A 197 1.27 -8.39 25.94
C ALA A 197 0.79 -8.13 27.37
N ASN A 198 0.09 -7.02 27.59
CA ASN A 198 -0.51 -6.66 28.88
C ASN A 198 0.49 -6.73 30.06
N GLY A 199 1.72 -6.24 29.85
CA GLY A 199 2.79 -6.24 30.86
C GLY A 199 3.49 -7.59 31.09
N ASN A 200 3.08 -8.65 30.39
CA ASN A 200 3.69 -9.98 30.47
C ASN A 200 4.63 -10.22 29.29
N VAL A 201 5.67 -11.03 29.52
CA VAL A 201 6.62 -11.47 28.49
C VAL A 201 6.58 -12.99 28.40
N PHE A 202 6.29 -13.50 27.21
CA PHE A 202 6.33 -14.92 26.89
C PHE A 202 7.42 -15.18 25.86
N VAL A 203 8.28 -16.17 26.13
CA VAL A 203 9.37 -16.56 25.23
C VAL A 203 9.22 -18.04 24.90
N GLU A 204 9.20 -18.34 23.61
CA GLU A 204 9.16 -19.68 23.05
C GLU A 204 10.48 -19.96 22.33
N LYS A 205 11.05 -21.14 22.56
CA LYS A 205 12.26 -21.62 21.89
C LYS A 205 12.02 -23.07 21.46
N GLY A 206 12.47 -23.44 20.26
CA GLY A 206 12.44 -24.84 19.88
C GLY A 206 13.44 -25.71 20.61
N ALA A 207 12.99 -26.93 20.89
CA ALA A 207 13.89 -28.06 21.10
C ALA A 207 14.52 -28.36 19.74
N THR A 208 15.83 -28.11 19.64
CA THR A 208 16.68 -28.63 18.57
C THR A 208 16.70 -30.14 18.57
#